data_AF-A0A2V7HBN5-F1
#
_entry.id   AF-A0A2V7HBN5-F1
#
_cell.length_a   1.000
_cell.length_b   1.000
_cell.length_c   1.000
_cell.angle_alpha   90.00
_cell.angle_beta   90.00
_cell.angle_gamma   90.00
#
_symmetry.space_group_name_H-M   'P 1'
#
loop_
_entity.id
_entity.type
_entity.pdbx_description
1 polymer ?
#
loop_
_entity_poly.entity_id
_entity_poly.type
_entity_poly.pdbx_seq_one_letter_code
_entity_poly.pdbx_strand_id
1 'polypeptide(L)'
;LSRTLVPTMVLYLLAPEARARERREAGHDAPERPSLFGRLSDAFEAGFHTLTTTYEGALDVALAHTRTVIVVFLAFAAVSLFLYPFVGRDFFPTVDAGQLRLHARAPAGTRIEETERYFQQVEDYIRQVIPAGELAAII
;
A
#
# COMPACT_ATOMS: atom_id res chain seq x y z
N LEU A 1 1.78 -13.03 25.82
CA LEU A 1 0.45 -13.32 25.24
C LEU A 1 0.39 -14.59 24.39
N SER A 2 1.43 -14.97 23.63
CA SER A 2 1.39 -16.15 22.74
C SER A 2 1.32 -17.51 23.45
N ARG A 3 1.77 -17.61 24.71
CA ARG A 3 1.88 -18.88 25.44
C ARG A 3 0.58 -19.42 26.04
N THR A 4 -0.51 -18.65 26.04
CA THR A 4 -1.82 -19.08 26.58
C THR A 4 -2.91 -19.15 25.52
N LEU A 5 -2.81 -18.34 24.47
CA LEU A 5 -3.77 -18.30 23.36
C LEU A 5 -3.65 -19.52 22.46
N VAL A 6 -2.42 -19.92 22.12
CA VAL A 6 -2.19 -21.12 21.29
C VAL A 6 -2.71 -22.38 21.98
N PRO A 7 -2.39 -22.68 23.27
CA PRO A 7 -2.92 -23.86 23.95
C PRO A 7 -4.45 -23.87 24.12
N THR A 8 -5.07 -22.70 24.36
CA THR A 8 -6.54 -22.63 24.51
C THR A 8 -7.26 -22.81 23.17
N MET A 9 -6.73 -22.26 22.08
CA MET A 9 -7.29 -22.53 20.74
C MET A 9 -7.10 -23.98 20.32
N VAL A 10 -5.93 -24.58 20.60
CA VAL A 10 -5.67 -26.02 20.38
C VAL A 10 -6.66 -26.87 21.15
N LEU A 11 -6.93 -26.57 22.43
CA LEU A 11 -7.96 -27.26 23.23
C LEU A 11 -9.37 -27.09 22.63
N TYR A 12 -9.73 -25.90 22.15
CA TYR A 12 -11.06 -25.64 21.60
C TYR A 12 -11.26 -26.25 20.21
N LEU A 13 -10.20 -26.31 19.40
CA LEU A 13 -10.20 -26.85 18.04
C LEU A 13 -10.07 -28.37 18.01
N LEU A 14 -9.30 -28.98 18.92
CA LEU A 14 -9.12 -30.43 19.02
C LEU A 14 -10.12 -31.12 19.96
N ALA A 15 -10.79 -30.42 20.87
CA ALA A 15 -11.83 -31.04 21.72
C ALA A 15 -12.98 -31.70 20.94
N PRO A 16 -13.46 -31.16 19.80
CA PRO A 16 -14.42 -31.84 18.94
C PRO A 16 -13.86 -33.12 18.33
N GLU A 17 -12.61 -33.10 17.88
CA GLU A 17 -11.92 -34.23 17.23
C GLU A 17 -11.54 -35.33 18.22
N ALA A 18 -11.09 -34.98 19.43
CA ALA A 18 -10.83 -35.93 20.52
C ALA A 18 -12.11 -36.65 20.96
N ARG A 19 -13.24 -35.94 21.07
CA ARG A 19 -14.55 -36.53 21.37
C ARG A 19 -15.13 -37.33 20.21
N ALA A 20 -14.78 -36.99 18.97
CA ALA A 20 -15.13 -37.77 17.79
C ALA A 20 -14.32 -39.07 17.74
N ARG A 21 -13.03 -39.02 18.10
CA ARG A 21 -12.13 -40.18 18.18
C ARG A 21 -12.55 -41.21 19.24
N GLU A 22 -12.91 -40.74 20.45
CA GLU A 22 -13.48 -41.61 21.50
C GLU A 22 -14.82 -42.27 21.08
N ARG A 23 -15.65 -41.58 20.28
CA ARG A 23 -16.92 -42.13 19.77
C ARG A 23 -16.74 -43.11 18.59
N ARG A 24 -15.71 -42.90 17.77
CA ARG A 24 -15.30 -43.85 16.71
C ARG A 24 -14.72 -45.14 17.33
N GLU A 25 -13.96 -45.04 18.42
CA GLU A 25 -13.48 -46.21 19.18
C GLU A 25 -14.62 -46.99 19.88
N ALA A 26 -15.74 -46.31 20.20
CA ALA A 26 -16.96 -46.91 20.75
C ALA A 26 -17.93 -47.52 19.69
N GLY A 27 -17.47 -47.70 18.45
CA GLY A 27 -18.19 -48.49 17.43
C GLY A 27 -19.48 -47.88 16.87
N HIS A 28 -19.69 -46.57 17.01
CA HIS A 28 -20.84 -45.88 16.40
C HIS A 28 -20.42 -45.16 15.12
N ASP A 29 -20.65 -45.81 13.97
CA ASP A 29 -20.53 -45.20 12.63
C ASP A 29 -21.69 -44.23 12.38
N ALA A 30 -21.62 -43.03 12.95
CA ALA A 30 -22.49 -41.92 12.58
C ALA A 30 -21.69 -40.89 11.76
N PRO A 31 -22.21 -40.39 10.63
CA PRO A 31 -21.51 -39.41 9.81
C PRO A 31 -21.26 -38.15 10.63
N GLU A 32 -19.99 -37.79 10.77
CA GLU A 32 -19.56 -36.54 11.40
C GLU A 32 -20.29 -35.38 10.74
N ARG A 33 -21.10 -34.64 11.51
CA ARG A 33 -21.66 -33.39 11.03
C ARG A 33 -20.49 -32.44 10.78
N PRO A 34 -20.25 -31.99 9.53
CA PRO A 34 -19.08 -31.19 9.25
C PRO A 34 -19.18 -29.87 10.00
N SER A 35 -18.34 -29.71 11.01
CA SER A 35 -18.16 -28.43 11.69
C SER A 35 -17.69 -27.41 10.66
N LEU A 36 -18.29 -26.22 10.64
CA LEU A 36 -17.87 -25.13 9.75
C LEU A 36 -16.37 -24.82 9.93
N PHE A 37 -15.85 -25.00 11.14
CA PHE A 37 -14.43 -24.87 11.45
C PHE A 37 -13.59 -26.03 10.89
N GLY A 38 -14.10 -27.26 10.89
CA GLY A 38 -13.40 -28.41 10.30
C GLY A 38 -13.22 -28.24 8.79
N ARG A 39 -14.28 -27.82 8.08
CA ARG A 39 -14.19 -27.53 6.64
C ARG A 39 -13.23 -26.38 6.31
N LEU A 40 -13.14 -25.38 7.18
CA LEU A 40 -12.19 -24.28 7.03
C LEU A 40 -10.75 -24.75 7.26
N SER A 41 -10.52 -25.59 8.27
CA SER A 41 -9.22 -26.19 8.54
C SER A 41 -8.79 -27.13 7.42
N ASP A 42 -9.68 -27.97 6.90
CA ASP A 42 -9.37 -28.87 5.78
C ASP A 42 -9.04 -28.11 4.50
N ALA A 43 -9.75 -27.02 4.21
CA ALA A 43 -9.47 -26.14 3.09
C ALA A 43 -8.14 -25.39 3.27
N PHE A 44 -7.83 -24.97 4.49
CA PHE A 44 -6.54 -24.36 4.82
C PHE A 44 -5.39 -25.35 4.67
N GLU A 45 -5.54 -26.58 5.17
CA GLU A 45 -4.53 -27.63 5.07
C GLU A 45 -4.25 -27.99 3.60
N ALA A 46 -5.30 -28.14 2.79
CA ALA A 46 -5.15 -28.37 1.36
C ALA A 46 -4.42 -27.21 0.64
N GLY A 47 -4.76 -25.97 1.00
CA GLY A 47 -4.08 -24.77 0.49
C GLY A 47 -2.62 -24.69 0.92
N PHE A 48 -2.34 -24.99 2.18
CA PHE A 48 -0.99 -24.98 2.76
C PHE A 48 -0.10 -26.07 2.15
N HIS A 49 -0.63 -27.28 1.97
CA HIS A 49 0.07 -28.36 1.28
C HIS A 49 0.40 -27.99 -0.17
N THR A 50 -0.56 -27.37 -0.88
CA THR A 50 -0.34 -26.90 -2.26
C THR A 50 0.74 -25.81 -2.32
N LEU A 51 0.72 -24.87 -1.37
CA LEU A 51 1.72 -23.80 -1.29
C LEU A 51 3.12 -24.37 -1.01
N THR A 52 3.22 -25.33 -0.09
CA THR A 52 4.49 -25.95 0.29
C THR A 52 5.08 -26.73 -0.87
N THR A 53 4.30 -27.60 -1.51
CA THR A 53 4.75 -28.40 -2.66
C THR A 53 5.13 -27.54 -3.87
N THR A 54 4.40 -26.44 -4.11
CA THR A 54 4.74 -25.48 -5.17
C THR A 54 6.05 -24.75 -4.85
N TYR A 55 6.25 -24.35 -3.58
CA TYR A 55 7.47 -23.69 -3.13
C TYR A 55 8.69 -24.61 -3.25
N GLU A 56 8.57 -25.88 -2.82
CA GLU A 56 9.62 -26.89 -2.97
C GLU A 56 10.00 -27.07 -4.44
N GLY A 57 9.02 -27.22 -5.33
CA GLY A 57 9.27 -27.32 -6.77
C GLY A 57 9.92 -26.07 -7.36
N ALA A 58 9.49 -24.88 -6.96
CA ALA A 58 10.09 -23.62 -7.40
C ALA A 58 11.54 -23.48 -6.91
N LEU A 59 11.83 -23.91 -5.68
CA LEU A 59 13.16 -23.90 -5.08
C LEU A 59 14.09 -24.88 -5.79
N ASP A 60 13.63 -26.09 -6.10
CA ASP A 60 14.39 -27.09 -6.85
C ASP A 60 14.78 -26.57 -8.23
N VAL A 61 13.85 -25.93 -8.94
CA VAL A 61 14.14 -25.30 -10.25
C VAL A 61 15.15 -24.17 -10.10
N ALA A 62 15.02 -23.34 -9.06
CA ALA A 62 15.93 -22.23 -8.79
C ALA A 62 17.35 -22.72 -8.47
N LEU A 63 17.49 -23.79 -7.68
CA LEU A 63 18.77 -24.41 -7.33
C LEU A 63 19.40 -25.19 -8.48
N ALA A 64 18.58 -25.81 -9.36
CA ALA A 64 19.07 -26.46 -10.57
C ALA A 64 19.59 -25.45 -11.60
N HIS A 65 18.98 -24.25 -11.65
CA HIS A 65 19.29 -23.20 -12.63
C HIS A 65 19.90 -21.94 -11.97
N THR A 66 20.78 -22.12 -10.98
CA THR A 66 21.38 -21.04 -10.19
C THR A 66 21.96 -19.92 -11.05
N ARG A 67 22.59 -20.23 -12.20
CA ARG A 67 23.11 -19.22 -13.13
C ARG A 67 22.01 -18.35 -13.73
N THR A 68 20.89 -18.96 -14.15
CA THR A 68 19.74 -18.23 -14.68
C THR A 68 19.13 -17.34 -13.60
N VAL A 69 18.99 -17.84 -12.37
CA VAL A 69 18.47 -17.07 -11.24
C VAL A 69 19.36 -15.85 -10.95
N ILE A 70 20.68 -16.03 -10.92
CA ILE A 70 21.63 -14.92 -10.72
C ILE A 70 21.51 -13.89 -11.85
N VAL A 71 21.42 -14.32 -13.11
CA VAL A 71 21.28 -13.40 -14.25
C VAL A 71 19.99 -12.61 -14.17
N VAL A 72 18.86 -13.27 -13.87
CA VAL A 72 17.56 -12.60 -13.70
C VAL A 72 17.60 -11.63 -12.53
N PHE A 73 18.19 -12.01 -11.40
CA PHE A 73 18.35 -11.15 -10.24
C PHE A 73 19.18 -9.90 -10.57
N LEU A 74 20.33 -10.06 -11.23
CA LEU A 74 21.18 -8.95 -11.63
C LEU A 74 20.49 -8.05 -12.66
N ALA A 75 19.76 -8.63 -13.62
CA ALA A 75 18.96 -7.86 -14.57
C ALA A 75 17.88 -7.04 -13.86
N PHE A 76 17.15 -7.64 -12.92
CA PHE A 76 16.15 -6.93 -12.12
C PHE A 76 16.77 -5.80 -11.29
N ALA A 77 17.91 -6.04 -10.64
CA ALA A 77 18.65 -5.04 -9.89
C ALA A 77 19.11 -3.89 -10.80
N ALA A 78 19.64 -4.20 -11.98
CA ALA A 78 20.07 -3.20 -12.96
C ALA A 78 18.90 -2.36 -13.48
N VAL A 79 17.74 -2.98 -13.76
CA VAL A 79 16.52 -2.26 -14.17
C VAL A 79 16.03 -1.34 -13.05
N SER A 80 16.03 -1.82 -11.80
CA SER A 80 15.66 -1.01 -10.64
C SER A 80 16.58 0.21 -10.49
N LEU A 81 17.88 0.02 -10.63
CA LEU A 81 18.87 1.11 -10.55
C LEU A 81 18.78 2.05 -11.75
N PHE A 82 18.47 1.52 -12.94
CA PHE A 82 18.21 2.32 -14.13
C PHE A 82 16.98 3.22 -13.98
N LEU A 83 15.99 2.80 -13.19
CA LEU A 83 14.81 3.61 -12.94
C LEU A 83 15.11 4.82 -12.04
N TYR A 84 16.17 4.75 -11.22
CA TYR A 84 16.57 5.82 -10.28
C TYR A 84 16.70 7.22 -10.90
N PRO A 85 17.43 7.45 -12.01
CA PRO A 85 17.51 8.78 -12.64
C PRO A 85 16.18 9.31 -13.19
N PHE A 86 15.18 8.45 -13.42
CA PHE A 86 13.86 8.87 -13.90
C PHE A 86 12.92 9.26 -12.76
N VAL A 87 13.25 8.90 -11.51
CA VAL A 87 12.49 9.33 -10.34
C VAL A 87 12.85 10.79 -10.04
N GLY A 88 11.87 11.68 -10.22
CA GLY A 88 11.98 13.08 -9.85
C GLY A 88 12.36 13.22 -8.37
N ARG A 89 13.30 14.12 -8.07
CA ARG A 89 13.70 14.45 -6.70
C ARG A 89 13.12 15.80 -6.33
N ASP A 90 11.98 15.78 -5.68
CA ASP A 90 11.36 16.99 -5.13
C ASP A 90 11.85 17.22 -3.69
N PHE A 91 12.26 18.44 -3.38
CA PHE A 91 12.70 18.80 -2.02
C PHE A 91 11.52 18.91 -1.04
N PHE A 92 10.35 19.28 -1.56
CA PHE A 92 9.08 19.28 -0.86
C PHE A 92 7.98 18.77 -1.80
N PRO A 93 6.97 18.05 -1.31
CA PRO A 93 5.77 17.82 -2.10
C PRO A 93 5.17 19.19 -2.50
N THR A 94 4.68 19.33 -3.73
CA THR A 94 3.91 20.51 -4.13
C THR A 94 2.60 20.52 -3.36
N VAL A 95 2.60 21.17 -2.20
CA VAL A 95 1.40 21.41 -1.40
C VAL A 95 0.78 22.70 -1.92
N ASP A 96 -0.46 22.62 -2.41
CA ASP A 96 -1.24 23.81 -2.71
C ASP A 96 -1.57 24.53 -1.41
N ALA A 97 -0.99 25.70 -1.21
CA ALA A 97 -1.22 26.54 -0.04
C ALA A 97 -2.52 27.36 -0.15
N GLY A 98 -3.27 27.24 -1.26
CA GLY A 98 -4.44 28.07 -1.55
C GLY A 98 -4.09 29.55 -1.73
N GLN A 99 -2.83 29.86 -2.02
CA GLN A 99 -2.32 31.23 -2.16
C GLN A 99 -1.54 31.38 -3.48
N LEU A 100 -1.86 32.44 -4.23
CA LEU A 100 -1.12 32.84 -5.42
C LEU A 100 -0.21 34.02 -5.07
N ARG A 101 1.10 33.87 -5.27
CA ARG A 101 2.07 34.97 -5.10
C ARG A 101 2.46 35.53 -6.46
N LEU A 102 2.12 36.79 -6.72
CA LEU A 102 2.50 37.52 -7.94
C LEU A 102 3.60 38.54 -7.60
N HIS A 103 4.75 38.44 -8.25
CA HIS A 103 5.82 39.44 -8.14
C HIS A 103 5.75 40.39 -9.35
N ALA A 104 5.20 41.58 -9.16
CA ALA A 104 5.17 42.63 -10.18
C ALA A 104 6.25 43.69 -9.90
N ARG A 105 6.85 44.24 -10.97
CA ARG A 105 7.87 45.31 -10.88
C ARG A 105 7.49 46.44 -11.84
N ALA A 106 7.41 47.66 -11.32
CA ALA A 106 7.25 48.86 -12.13
C ALA A 106 8.59 49.28 -12.78
N PRO A 107 8.57 50.01 -13.91
CA PRO A 107 9.77 50.53 -14.55
C PRO A 107 10.66 51.36 -13.62
N ALA A 108 11.97 51.36 -13.84
CA ALA A 108 12.89 52.13 -13.00
C ALA A 108 12.64 53.64 -13.12
N GLY A 109 12.61 54.34 -11.99
CA GLY A 109 12.38 55.79 -11.93
C GLY A 109 10.91 56.21 -11.97
N THR A 110 9.95 55.28 -11.89
CA THR A 110 8.54 55.63 -11.70
C THR A 110 8.33 56.33 -10.36
N ARG A 111 7.46 57.33 -10.36
CA ARG A 111 7.01 57.93 -9.12
C ARG A 111 6.17 56.93 -8.32
N ILE A 112 6.08 57.12 -7.00
CA ILE A 112 5.38 56.19 -6.11
C ILE A 112 3.88 56.13 -6.48
N GLU A 113 3.29 57.28 -6.81
CA GLU A 113 1.88 57.39 -7.17
C GLU A 113 1.57 56.65 -8.50
N GLU A 114 2.52 56.66 -9.42
CA GLU A 114 2.38 55.95 -10.70
C GLU A 114 2.53 54.44 -10.51
N THR A 115 3.40 54.03 -9.59
CA THR A 115 3.57 52.64 -9.17
C THR A 115 2.28 52.11 -8.53
N GLU A 116 1.65 52.88 -7.65
CA GLU A 116 0.35 52.55 -7.04
C GLU A 116 -0.72 52.31 -8.12
N ARG A 117 -0.79 53.17 -9.14
CA ARG A 117 -1.72 52.98 -10.26
C ARG A 117 -1.49 51.67 -11.02
N TYR A 118 -0.24 51.24 -11.21
CA TYR A 118 0.06 49.96 -11.84
C TYR A 118 -0.42 48.78 -10.99
N PHE A 119 -0.20 48.82 -9.67
CA PHE A 119 -0.68 47.76 -8.76
C PHE A 119 -2.21 47.74 -8.68
N GLN A 120 -2.88 48.90 -8.69
CA GLN A 120 -4.34 48.99 -8.71
C GLN A 120 -4.94 48.32 -9.96
N GLN A 121 -4.35 48.56 -11.13
CA GLN A 121 -4.80 47.94 -12.38
C GLN A 121 -4.67 46.41 -12.36
N VAL A 122 -3.60 45.90 -11.74
CA VAL A 122 -3.41 44.45 -11.56
C VAL A 122 -4.47 43.89 -10.62
N GLU A 123 -4.76 44.57 -9.50
CA GLU A 123 -5.80 44.17 -8.56
C GLU A 123 -7.19 44.13 -9.22
N ASP A 124 -7.54 45.18 -9.97
CA ASP A 124 -8.82 45.28 -10.68
C ASP A 124 -8.97 44.14 -11.69
N TYR A 125 -7.90 43.80 -12.41
CA TYR A 125 -7.89 42.68 -13.34
C TYR A 125 -8.07 41.33 -12.63
N ILE A 126 -7.40 41.12 -11.49
CA ILE A 126 -7.54 39.90 -10.69
C ILE A 126 -9.00 39.73 -10.24
N ARG A 127 -9.67 40.81 -9.82
CA ARG A 127 -11.09 40.79 -9.42
C ARG A 127 -12.06 40.51 -10.58
N GLN A 128 -11.65 40.79 -11.82
CA GLN A 128 -12.45 40.44 -13.01
C GLN A 128 -12.31 38.98 -13.39
N VAL A 129 -11.12 38.40 -13.23
CA VAL A 129 -10.82 37.02 -13.63
C VAL A 129 -11.25 36.01 -12.55
N ILE A 130 -11.08 36.36 -11.27
CA ILE A 130 -11.38 35.46 -10.15
C ILE A 130 -12.74 35.84 -9.52
N PRO A 131 -13.71 34.91 -9.46
CA PRO A 131 -15.01 35.15 -8.81
C PRO A 131 -14.86 35.55 -7.35
N ALA A 132 -15.71 36.48 -6.87
CA ALA A 132 -15.63 37.02 -5.51
C ALA A 132 -15.77 35.96 -4.39
N GLY A 133 -16.37 34.80 -4.67
CA GLY A 133 -16.49 33.69 -3.71
C GLY A 133 -15.19 32.88 -3.50
N GLU A 134 -14.21 33.03 -4.38
CA GLU A 134 -12.91 32.33 -4.34
C GLU A 134 -11.76 33.27 -3.92
N LEU A 135 -12.05 34.56 -3.76
CA LEU A 135 -11.07 35.59 -3.41
C LEU A 135 -11.09 35.84 -1.89
N ALA A 136 -10.11 35.30 -1.16
CA ALA A 136 -10.01 35.48 0.28
C ALA A 136 -9.46 36.86 0.68
N ALA A 137 -8.29 37.23 0.15
CA ALA A 137 -7.64 38.53 0.40
C ALA A 137 -6.58 38.81 -0.68
N ILE A 138 -6.37 40.11 -0.97
CA ILE A 138 -5.24 40.61 -1.77
C ILE A 138 -4.40 41.46 -0.81
N ILE A 139 -3.08 41.17 -0.71
CA ILE A 139 -2.13 41.77 0.25
C ILE A 139 -0.93 42.31 -0.52
#